data_AF-A0A7J9GZY9-F1
#
_entry.id   AF-A0A7J9GZY9-F1
#
_cell.length_a   1.000
_cell.length_b   1.000
_cell.length_c   1.000
_cell.angle_alpha   90.00
_cell.angle_beta   90.00
_cell.angle_gamma   90.00
#
_symmetry.space_group_name_H-M   'P 1'
#
loop_
_entity.id
_entity.type
_entity.pdbx_description
1 polymer ?
#
loop_
_entity_poly.entity_id
_entity_poly.type
_entity_poly.pdbx_seq_one_letter_code
_entity_poly.pdbx_strand_id
1 'polypeptide(L)'
;MTGKWNESMSYQPCDSEGEPLPGTELKEAWKLADAPKNDKFQYIHFAHKINSFDTALKKLLASDSHLRPDRYALDQGDLSKAGFEKS
;
A
#
# COMPACT_ATOMS: atom_id res chain seq x y z
N MET A 1 20.66 3.34 -8.99
CA MET A 1 19.19 3.43 -9.14
C MET A 1 18.80 4.89 -8.94
N THR A 2 17.83 5.39 -9.68
CA THR A 2 17.36 6.78 -9.61
C THR A 2 15.87 6.84 -9.83
N GLY A 3 15.20 7.79 -9.20
CA GLY A 3 13.76 7.96 -9.31
C GLY A 3 13.16 8.63 -8.08
N LYS A 4 11.83 8.66 -8.05
CA LYS A 4 11.05 9.13 -6.90
C LYS A 4 10.21 7.97 -6.38
N TRP A 5 10.33 7.70 -5.09
CA TRP A 5 9.65 6.57 -4.43
C TRP A 5 8.12 6.61 -4.55
N ASN A 6 7.52 7.78 -4.81
CA ASN A 6 6.09 7.99 -5.00
C ASN A 6 5.67 8.09 -6.48
N GLU A 7 6.56 7.83 -7.45
CA GLU A 7 6.23 7.88 -8.88
C GLU A 7 6.82 6.67 -9.62
N SER A 8 8.15 6.55 -9.69
CA SER A 8 8.85 5.45 -10.38
C SER A 8 10.32 5.36 -9.95
N MET A 9 10.92 4.20 -10.17
CA MET A 9 12.33 3.92 -9.92
C MET A 9 12.93 3.20 -11.12
N SER A 10 14.09 3.66 -11.54
CA SER A 10 14.83 3.12 -12.68
C SER A 10 16.30 2.86 -12.31
N TYR A 11 16.98 2.10 -13.15
CA TYR A 11 18.37 1.74 -12.93
C TYR A 11 19.13 1.59 -14.24
N GLN A 12 20.44 1.80 -14.18
CA GLN A 12 21.37 1.40 -15.21
C GLN A 12 22.71 1.03 -14.56
N PRO A 13 23.53 0.19 -15.21
CA PRO A 13 24.89 -0.10 -14.76
C PRO A 13 25.75 1.17 -14.76
N CYS A 14 26.54 1.33 -13.70
CA CYS A 14 27.52 2.40 -13.56
C CYS A 14 28.91 1.81 -13.35
N ASP A 15 29.95 2.60 -13.62
CA ASP A 15 31.32 2.31 -13.22
C ASP A 15 31.53 2.50 -11.71
N SER A 16 32.78 2.38 -11.27
CA SER A 16 33.17 2.55 -9.86
C SER A 16 33.04 3.98 -9.34
N GLU A 17 32.98 4.98 -10.21
CA GLU A 17 32.80 6.40 -9.85
C GLU A 17 31.32 6.77 -9.76
N GLY A 18 30.43 5.89 -10.25
CA GLY A 18 28.98 6.08 -10.24
C GLY A 18 28.43 6.62 -11.56
N GLU A 19 29.28 6.77 -12.57
CA GLU A 19 28.89 7.27 -13.89
C GLU A 19 28.31 6.13 -14.75
N PRO A 20 27.28 6.42 -15.58
CA PRO A 20 26.67 5.41 -16.44
C PRO A 20 27.65 4.81 -17.46
N LEU A 21 27.62 3.49 -17.62
CA LEU A 21 28.46 2.84 -18.63
C LEU A 21 28.03 3.23 -20.06
N PRO A 22 28.97 3.42 -21.00
CA PRO A 22 28.64 3.78 -22.39
C PRO A 22 27.70 2.79 -23.06
N GLY A 23 26.69 3.30 -23.78
CA GLY A 23 25.71 2.48 -24.49
C GLY A 23 24.68 1.79 -23.60
N THR A 24 24.64 2.10 -22.30
CA THR A 24 23.57 1.64 -21.40
C THR A 24 22.40 2.61 -21.38
N GLU A 25 21.21 2.08 -21.15
CA GLU A 25 19.97 2.84 -21.03
C GLU A 25 19.35 2.64 -19.66
N LEU A 26 18.65 3.67 -19.19
CA LEU A 26 17.91 3.64 -17.95
C LEU A 26 16.69 2.73 -18.10
N LYS A 27 16.65 1.64 -17.33
CA LYS A 27 15.53 0.68 -17.30
C LYS A 27 14.63 0.95 -16.11
N GLU A 28 13.33 1.01 -16.34
CA GLU A 28 12.34 1.09 -15.25
C GLU A 28 12.35 -0.23 -14.46
N ALA A 29 12.57 -0.15 -13.15
CA ALA A 29 12.48 -1.29 -12.23
C ALA A 29 11.12 -1.36 -11.54
N TRP A 30 10.50 -0.22 -11.29
CA TRP A 30 9.25 -0.11 -10.57
C TRP A 30 8.53 1.19 -10.90
N LYS A 31 7.19 1.15 -10.87
CA LYS A 31 6.32 2.31 -11.06
C LYS A 31 5.14 2.23 -10.11
N LEU A 32 4.72 3.38 -9.61
CA LEU A 32 3.52 3.48 -8.78
C LEU A 32 2.29 3.07 -9.60
N ALA A 33 1.49 2.17 -9.04
CA ALA A 33 0.21 1.78 -9.62
C ALA A 33 -0.83 2.88 -9.43
N ASP A 34 -1.83 2.92 -10.32
CA ASP A 34 -2.95 3.85 -10.19
C ASP A 34 -3.68 3.68 -8.84
N ALA A 35 -4.14 4.80 -8.29
CA ALA A 35 -4.96 4.82 -7.08
C ALA A 35 -6.45 5.03 -7.44
N PRO A 36 -7.38 4.49 -6.63
CA PRO A 36 -8.79 4.80 -6.78
C PRO A 36 -9.05 6.31 -6.71
N LYS A 37 -9.90 6.82 -7.60
CA LYS A 37 -10.31 8.22 -7.59
C LYS A 37 -11.33 8.46 -6.47
N ASN A 38 -11.19 9.58 -5.75
CA ASN A 38 -12.10 10.00 -4.67
C ASN A 38 -12.27 8.97 -3.55
N ASP A 39 -11.21 8.24 -3.23
CA ASP A 39 -11.24 7.29 -2.12
C ASP A 39 -11.45 7.99 -0.77
N LYS A 40 -12.31 7.43 0.08
CA LYS A 40 -12.69 7.99 1.40
C LYS A 40 -11.49 8.28 2.29
N PHE A 41 -10.47 7.43 2.26
CA PHE A 41 -9.28 7.53 3.10
C PHE A 41 -7.98 7.63 2.29
N GLN A 42 -8.09 7.92 0.99
CA GLN A 42 -6.97 8.01 0.04
C GLN A 42 -6.14 6.72 -0.03
N TYR A 43 -6.79 5.56 0.15
CA TYR A 43 -6.14 4.27 0.06
C TYR A 43 -5.89 3.84 -1.38
N ILE A 44 -4.79 3.13 -1.58
CA ILE A 44 -4.50 2.43 -2.84
C ILE A 44 -5.35 1.15 -2.94
N HIS A 45 -5.54 0.62 -4.15
CA HIS A 45 -6.33 -0.61 -4.37
C HIS A 45 -5.87 -1.79 -3.52
N PHE A 46 -4.57 -1.91 -3.24
CA PHE A 46 -4.04 -2.96 -2.39
C PHE A 46 -4.49 -2.82 -0.94
N ALA A 47 -4.54 -1.59 -0.39
CA ALA A 47 -4.91 -1.35 1.00
C ALA A 47 -6.38 -1.73 1.29
N HIS A 48 -7.28 -1.57 0.32
CA HIS A 48 -8.67 -2.04 0.40
C HIS A 48 -8.81 -3.55 0.58
N LYS A 49 -7.77 -4.33 0.24
CA LYS A 49 -7.77 -5.79 0.41
C LYS A 49 -7.17 -6.23 1.75
N ILE A 50 -6.47 -5.35 2.46
CA ILE A 50 -5.73 -5.73 3.68
C ILE A 50 -6.67 -5.98 4.86
N ASN A 51 -7.80 -5.26 4.93
CA ASN A 51 -8.74 -5.34 6.04
C ASN A 51 -10.16 -5.74 5.58
N SER A 52 -10.28 -6.39 4.42
CA SER A 52 -11.55 -6.86 3.87
C SER A 52 -11.77 -8.33 4.17
N PHE A 53 -12.98 -8.67 4.65
CA PHE A 53 -13.39 -10.06 4.84
C PHE A 53 -13.55 -10.84 3.52
N ASP A 54 -13.72 -10.15 2.38
CA ASP A 54 -13.81 -10.79 1.07
C ASP A 54 -12.48 -11.43 0.66
N THR A 55 -11.36 -10.86 1.12
CA THR A 55 -9.99 -11.30 0.84
C THR A 55 -9.33 -12.00 2.03
N ALA A 56 -9.98 -12.01 3.19
CA ALA A 56 -9.48 -12.64 4.40
C ALA A 56 -9.49 -14.17 4.30
N LEU A 57 -8.58 -14.82 5.05
CA LEU A 57 -8.59 -16.27 5.21
C LEU A 57 -9.81 -16.70 6.04
N LYS A 58 -10.45 -17.82 5.72
CA LYS A 58 -11.65 -18.30 6.45
C LYS A 58 -11.41 -18.67 7.92
N LYS A 59 -10.16 -18.96 8.30
CA LYS A 59 -9.78 -19.38 9.66
C LYS A 59 -8.83 -18.36 10.27
N LEU A 60 -9.41 -17.26 10.74
CA LEU A 60 -8.66 -16.21 11.42
C LEU A 60 -8.38 -16.61 12.86
N LEU A 61 -7.19 -16.25 13.35
CA LEU A 61 -6.90 -16.30 14.78
C LEU A 61 -7.70 -15.19 15.48
N ALA A 62 -8.02 -15.37 16.76
CA ALA A 62 -8.74 -14.37 17.53
C ALA A 62 -8.01 -13.01 17.60
N SER A 63 -6.68 -13.02 17.45
CA SER A 63 -5.82 -11.83 17.42
C SER A 63 -5.67 -11.18 16.04
N ASP A 64 -6.35 -11.69 15.01
CA ASP A 64 -6.23 -11.15 13.66
C ASP A 64 -6.83 -9.73 13.56
N SER A 65 -6.19 -8.84 12.80
CA SER A 65 -6.61 -7.44 12.69
C SER A 65 -7.98 -7.26 12.02
N HIS A 66 -8.40 -8.19 11.15
CA HIS A 66 -9.73 -8.14 10.55
C HIS A 66 -10.85 -8.20 11.61
N LEU A 67 -10.58 -8.84 12.76
CA LEU A 67 -11.56 -9.02 13.83
C LEU A 67 -11.61 -7.85 14.82
N ARG A 68 -10.83 -6.78 14.60
CA ARG A 68 -10.82 -5.61 15.48
C ARG A 68 -12.12 -4.81 15.37
N PRO A 69 -12.95 -4.74 16.43
CA PRO A 69 -14.29 -4.18 16.36
C PRO A 69 -14.29 -2.66 16.12
N ASP A 70 -13.31 -1.95 16.66
CA ASP A 70 -13.10 -0.52 16.47
C ASP A 70 -12.81 -0.18 15.00
N ARG A 71 -11.93 -0.96 14.35
CA ARG A 71 -11.57 -0.78 12.94
C ARG A 71 -12.71 -1.15 12.00
N TYR A 72 -13.45 -2.22 12.32
CA TYR A 72 -14.63 -2.60 11.55
C TYR A 72 -15.71 -1.52 11.59
N ALA A 73 -16.02 -0.98 12.78
CA ALA A 73 -16.98 0.13 12.92
C ALA A 73 -16.54 1.38 12.14
N LEU A 74 -15.26 1.74 12.17
CA LEU A 74 -14.71 2.88 11.43
C LEU A 74 -14.87 2.71 9.90
N ASP A 75 -14.62 1.50 9.40
CA ASP A 75 -14.74 1.19 7.97
C ASP A 75 -16.20 1.35 7.49
N GLN A 76 -17.15 0.87 8.30
CA GLN A 76 -18.60 1.07 8.08
C GLN A 76 -19.06 2.52 8.29
N GLY A 77 -18.20 3.40 8.81
CA GLY A 77 -18.52 4.81 9.07
C GLY A 77 -19.21 5.09 10.39
N ASP A 78 -19.32 4.10 11.28
CA ASP A 78 -19.87 4.28 12.63
C ASP A 78 -18.80 4.79 13.60
N LEU A 79 -18.60 6.11 13.59
CA LEU A 79 -17.60 6.78 14.42
C LEU A 79 -17.87 6.67 15.92
N SER A 80 -19.14 6.61 16.33
CA SER A 80 -19.51 6.51 17.74
C SER A 80 -19.14 5.13 18.28
N LYS A 81 -19.49 4.07 17.57
CA LYS A 81 -19.10 2.70 17.94
C LYS A 81 -17.60 2.50 17.86
N ALA A 82 -16.95 3.03 16.82
CA ALA A 82 -15.48 2.96 16.71
C ALA A 82 -14.79 3.61 17.92
N GLY A 83 -15.30 4.74 18.41
CA GLY A 83 -14.80 5.39 19.62
C GLY A 83 -15.02 4.55 20.88
N PHE A 84 -16.21 3.95 21.02
CA PHE A 84 -16.55 3.09 22.14
C PHE A 84 -15.67 1.83 22.21
N GLU A 85 -15.55 1.07 21.12
CA GLU A 85 -14.79 -0.19 21.03
C GLU A 85 -13.27 -0.01 21.17
N LYS A 86 -12.76 1.21 21.01
CA LYS A 86 -11.35 1.52 21.17
C LYS A 86 -10.94 1.68 22.64
N SER A 87 -11.88 2.04 23.51
CA SER A 87 -11.63 2.42 24.92
C SER A 87 -11.72 1.22 25.85
#